data_AF-A0A2N3DMU4-F1
#
_entry.id   AF-A0A2N3DMU4-F1
#
_cell.length_a   1.000
_cell.length_b   1.000
_cell.length_c   1.000
_cell.angle_alpha   90.00
_cell.angle_beta   90.00
_cell.angle_gamma   90.00
#
_symmetry.space_group_name_H-M   'P 1'
#
loop_
_entity.id
_entity.type
_entity.pdbx_description
1 polymer ?
#
loop_
_entity_poly.entity_id
_entity_poly.type
_entity_poly.pdbx_seq_one_letter_code
_entity_poly.pdbx_strand_id
1 'polypeptide(L)'
;MLLASVMAMSASAPTASAQIKSGIEGTPGKCTGKFVNPVTDVCWSCLFPLSVGGLKIMPSNRPDTENPDLPICACGSPLPRIGVAMGFWEPVRLADVTMKPWCFASLGGKKISPGFNIGHGRAADSVDGHDRGAKWHVHWYVYPLLYWMELLTDVACLEQASFDIAYVTEIDPLWQDDALTALINPEVALFANPIAQTACAADCGAATLKLPLDPLFWCAGCLGSMYPMNGNISEHIGHVQSSRLALSRFAFKLHRQG
;
A
#
# COMPACT_ATOMS: atom_id res chain seq x y z
N MET A 1 -3.51 20.10 -70.97
CA MET A 1 -4.96 19.87 -71.15
C MET A 1 -5.16 18.40 -71.43
N LEU A 2 -5.68 17.64 -70.46
CA LEU A 2 -6.78 16.70 -70.68
C LEU A 2 -7.20 16.14 -69.32
N LEU A 3 -8.47 16.41 -68.99
CA LEU A 3 -9.19 15.83 -67.88
C LEU A 3 -9.47 14.35 -68.16
N ALA A 4 -9.51 13.52 -67.12
CA ALA A 4 -10.37 12.36 -67.07
C ALA A 4 -10.77 12.07 -65.62
N SER A 5 -12.03 12.40 -65.33
CA SER A 5 -12.78 12.09 -64.12
C SER A 5 -13.03 10.58 -64.01
N VAL A 6 -12.95 10.00 -62.80
CA VAL A 6 -13.71 8.79 -62.45
C VAL A 6 -14.30 8.93 -61.05
N MET A 7 -15.61 8.65 -61.02
CA MET A 7 -16.60 8.60 -59.96
C MET A 7 -16.19 8.03 -58.60
N ALA A 8 -16.82 8.61 -57.58
CA ALA A 8 -16.98 8.10 -56.23
C ALA A 8 -17.93 6.89 -56.16
N MET A 9 -17.64 5.93 -55.29
CA MET A 9 -18.64 5.11 -54.59
C MET A 9 -18.18 4.84 -53.15
N SER A 10 -19.09 5.14 -52.23
CA SER A 10 -19.03 4.99 -50.78
C SER A 10 -19.14 3.53 -50.32
N ALA A 11 -18.38 3.13 -49.31
CA ALA A 11 -18.76 2.04 -48.41
C ALA A 11 -18.16 2.27 -47.01
N SER A 12 -19.05 2.52 -46.05
CA SER A 12 -18.80 2.63 -44.61
C SER A 12 -18.54 1.26 -43.99
N ALA A 13 -17.50 1.14 -43.15
CA ALA A 13 -17.40 0.11 -42.12
C ALA A 13 -16.66 0.68 -40.89
N PRO A 14 -17.29 0.73 -39.69
CA PRO A 14 -16.59 1.15 -38.48
C PRO A 14 -15.73 0.00 -37.96
N THR A 15 -14.44 0.25 -37.80
CA THR A 15 -13.52 -0.59 -37.03
C THR A 15 -13.91 -0.55 -35.55
N ALA A 16 -14.59 -1.59 -35.08
CA ALA A 16 -14.85 -1.82 -33.66
C ALA A 16 -13.60 -2.38 -32.99
N SER A 17 -12.79 -1.50 -32.39
CA SER A 17 -11.78 -1.89 -31.40
C SER A 17 -12.50 -2.24 -30.10
N ALA A 18 -12.48 -3.52 -29.72
CA ALA A 18 -12.99 -3.97 -28.43
C ALA A 18 -12.07 -3.45 -27.30
N GLN A 19 -12.44 -2.31 -26.72
CA GLN A 19 -11.87 -1.83 -25.46
C GLN A 19 -12.55 -2.60 -24.32
N ILE A 20 -11.80 -3.48 -23.66
CA ILE A 20 -12.18 -4.08 -22.38
C ILE A 20 -12.27 -2.93 -21.37
N LYS A 21 -13.50 -2.54 -21.02
CA LYS A 21 -13.75 -1.64 -19.88
C LYS A 21 -13.41 -2.40 -18.59
N SER A 22 -12.22 -2.18 -18.06
CA SER A 22 -11.94 -2.48 -16.65
C SER A 22 -12.83 -1.58 -15.80
N GLY A 23 -13.85 -2.17 -15.17
CA GLY A 23 -14.76 -1.47 -14.29
C GLY A 23 -14.05 -0.95 -13.05
N ILE A 24 -13.86 0.37 -12.99
CA ILE A 24 -13.91 1.14 -11.74
C ILE A 24 -14.77 2.38 -12.05
N GLU A 25 -16.09 2.20 -12.07
CA GLU A 25 -17.02 3.33 -12.00
C GLU A 25 -17.07 3.82 -10.55
N GLY A 26 -16.06 4.59 -10.15
CA GLY A 26 -16.13 5.40 -8.96
C GLY A 26 -17.03 6.61 -9.20
N THR A 27 -18.35 6.47 -9.01
CA THR A 27 -19.22 7.64 -8.94
C THR A 27 -18.74 8.57 -7.81
N PRO A 28 -18.61 9.89 -8.03
CA PRO A 28 -18.34 10.85 -6.97
C PRO A 28 -19.41 10.69 -5.88
N GLY A 29 -19.01 10.37 -4.65
CA GLY A 29 -19.91 10.26 -3.50
C GLY A 29 -20.32 8.86 -3.01
N LYS A 30 -20.14 7.77 -3.76
CA LYS A 30 -20.45 6.41 -3.24
C LYS A 30 -19.22 5.72 -2.67
N CYS A 31 -19.24 5.31 -1.41
CA CYS A 31 -18.24 4.40 -0.87
C CYS A 31 -18.47 3.02 -1.49
N THR A 32 -17.48 2.53 -2.23
CA THR A 32 -17.56 1.25 -2.95
C THR A 32 -16.50 0.33 -2.42
N GLY A 33 -16.86 -0.92 -2.18
CA GLY A 33 -15.93 -1.93 -1.69
C GLY A 33 -16.61 -3.28 -1.60
N LYS A 34 -15.80 -4.31 -1.37
CA LYS A 34 -16.25 -5.68 -1.16
C LYS A 34 -15.68 -6.13 0.18
N PHE A 35 -16.46 -6.90 0.94
CA PHE A 35 -15.92 -7.56 2.11
C PHE A 35 -14.82 -8.54 1.69
N VAL A 36 -13.65 -8.44 2.32
CA VAL A 36 -12.49 -9.28 1.97
C VAL A 36 -12.82 -10.75 2.26
N ASN A 37 -12.79 -11.58 1.22
CA ASN A 37 -12.96 -13.01 1.37
C ASN A 37 -11.59 -13.66 1.69
N PRO A 38 -11.42 -14.27 2.88
CA PRO A 38 -10.14 -14.86 3.30
C PRO A 38 -9.67 -16.00 2.40
N VAL A 39 -10.57 -16.65 1.66
CA VAL A 39 -10.24 -17.79 0.80
C VAL A 39 -9.82 -17.34 -0.61
N THR A 40 -10.56 -16.41 -1.22
CA THR A 40 -10.38 -16.06 -2.64
C THR A 40 -9.58 -14.80 -2.88
N ASP A 41 -9.64 -13.84 -1.95
CA ASP A 41 -9.08 -12.50 -2.16
C ASP A 41 -7.66 -12.38 -1.59
N VAL A 42 -7.18 -13.43 -0.90
CA VAL A 42 -5.82 -13.53 -0.37
C VAL A 42 -4.91 -14.23 -1.38
N CYS A 43 -3.74 -13.64 -1.62
CA CYS A 43 -2.71 -14.26 -2.44
C CYS A 43 -1.98 -15.37 -1.67
N TRP A 44 -2.47 -16.60 -1.74
CA TRP A 44 -1.82 -17.75 -1.09
C TRP A 44 -0.41 -18.05 -1.61
N SER A 45 -0.13 -17.69 -2.87
CA SER A 45 1.22 -17.79 -3.43
C SER A 45 2.19 -16.73 -2.87
N CYS A 46 1.67 -15.68 -2.23
CA CYS A 46 2.48 -14.60 -1.65
C CYS A 46 3.03 -14.95 -0.26
N LEU A 47 2.56 -16.03 0.38
CA LEU A 47 3.12 -16.51 1.66
C LEU A 47 4.54 -17.05 1.48
N PHE A 48 4.89 -17.45 0.25
CA PHE A 48 6.20 -18.00 -0.10
C PHE A 48 7.19 -16.89 -0.49
N PRO A 49 8.49 -17.10 -0.25
CA PRO A 49 9.14 -18.37 0.10
C PRO A 49 8.97 -18.79 1.56
N LEU A 50 8.95 -20.12 1.79
CA LEU A 50 9.02 -20.70 3.13
C LEU A 50 10.45 -21.19 3.37
N SER A 51 11.10 -20.61 4.38
CA SER A 51 12.46 -20.95 4.80
C SER A 51 12.48 -21.49 6.22
N VAL A 52 13.47 -22.33 6.53
CA VAL A 52 13.83 -22.75 7.88
C VAL A 52 15.33 -22.56 8.05
N GLY A 53 15.73 -21.59 8.88
CA GLY A 53 17.08 -21.03 8.86
C GLY A 53 17.46 -20.56 7.45
N GLY A 54 18.70 -20.84 7.03
CA GLY A 54 19.17 -20.53 5.68
C GLY A 54 18.60 -21.43 4.56
N LEU A 55 17.85 -22.49 4.89
CA LEU A 55 17.32 -23.45 3.91
C LEU A 55 15.93 -23.01 3.42
N LYS A 56 15.79 -22.83 2.09
CA LYS A 56 14.50 -22.56 1.44
C LYS A 56 13.77 -23.88 1.15
N ILE A 57 12.76 -24.21 1.96
CA ILE A 57 11.96 -25.43 1.83
C ILE A 57 11.04 -25.34 0.60
N MET A 58 10.36 -24.21 0.45
CA MET A 58 9.58 -23.88 -0.75
C MET A 58 10.12 -22.61 -1.38
N PRO A 59 10.96 -22.72 -2.42
CA PRO A 59 11.44 -21.56 -3.15
C PRO A 59 10.29 -20.91 -3.92
N SER A 60 10.33 -19.58 -4.00
CA SER A 60 9.39 -18.76 -4.77
C SER A 60 10.16 -17.67 -5.49
N ASN A 61 9.62 -17.17 -6.60
CA ASN A 61 10.15 -16.00 -7.31
C ASN A 61 9.74 -14.67 -6.66
N ARG A 62 9.07 -14.72 -5.51
CA ARG A 62 8.70 -13.52 -4.74
C ARG A 62 9.94 -12.97 -4.03
N PRO A 63 10.10 -11.63 -3.97
CA PRO A 63 11.12 -11.01 -3.15
C PRO A 63 10.96 -11.45 -1.68
N ASP A 64 12.08 -11.66 -1.02
CA ASP A 64 12.16 -12.07 0.38
C ASP A 64 13.32 -11.35 1.03
N THR A 65 13.15 -11.01 2.30
CA THR A 65 14.19 -10.38 3.13
C THR A 65 15.24 -11.41 3.52
N GLU A 66 16.35 -10.96 4.10
CA GLU A 66 17.38 -11.87 4.59
C GLU A 66 16.84 -12.68 5.78
N ASN A 67 16.83 -14.01 5.64
CA ASN A 67 16.42 -14.93 6.70
C ASN A 67 17.62 -15.30 7.57
N PRO A 68 17.42 -15.60 8.87
CA PRO A 68 18.50 -16.02 9.75
C PRO A 68 19.16 -17.30 9.23
N ASP A 69 20.49 -17.38 9.25
CA ASP A 69 21.24 -18.54 8.74
C ASP A 69 21.00 -19.81 9.57
N LEU A 70 20.88 -19.65 10.90
CA LEU A 70 20.74 -20.76 11.83
C LEU A 70 19.26 -21.19 11.92
N PRO A 71 18.97 -22.49 11.79
CA PRO A 71 17.60 -23.01 11.90
C PRO A 71 17.09 -23.03 13.34
N ILE A 72 17.95 -22.77 14.33
CA ILE A 72 17.59 -22.72 15.75
C ILE A 72 17.61 -21.27 16.20
N CYS A 73 16.48 -20.78 16.70
CA CYS A 73 16.37 -19.46 17.30
C CYS A 73 16.00 -19.57 18.79
N ALA A 74 16.43 -18.59 19.58
CA ALA A 74 15.97 -18.41 20.95
C ALA A 74 15.07 -17.18 20.98
N CYS A 75 13.76 -17.38 21.18
CA CYS A 75 12.77 -16.31 21.26
C CYS A 75 12.14 -16.24 22.66
N GLY A 76 11.82 -15.03 23.11
CA GLY A 76 11.11 -14.77 24.36
C GLY A 76 12.00 -14.28 25.51
N SER A 77 11.48 -13.29 26.23
CA SER A 77 12.00 -12.78 27.50
C SER A 77 10.94 -13.02 28.58
N PRO A 78 11.27 -13.53 29.79
CA PRO A 78 12.60 -13.71 30.39
C PRO A 78 13.22 -15.12 30.28
N LEU A 79 12.50 -16.13 29.77
CA LEU A 79 13.04 -17.49 29.57
C LEU A 79 13.20 -17.77 28.07
N PRO A 80 14.43 -17.98 27.56
CA PRO A 80 14.65 -18.24 26.15
C PRO A 80 14.01 -19.57 25.76
N ARG A 81 13.01 -19.52 24.89
CA ARG A 81 12.42 -20.72 24.30
C ARG A 81 13.22 -21.06 23.05
N ILE A 82 13.81 -22.26 23.05
CA ILE A 82 14.51 -22.79 21.88
C ILE A 82 13.44 -23.19 20.87
N GLY A 83 13.45 -22.54 19.71
CA GLY A 83 12.53 -22.77 18.61
C GLY A 83 13.25 -22.97 17.29
N VAL A 84 12.46 -23.23 16.25
CA VAL A 84 12.95 -23.32 14.87
C VAL A 84 12.73 -21.97 14.20
N ALA A 85 13.77 -21.40 13.61
CA ALA A 85 13.68 -20.18 12.84
C ALA A 85 12.98 -20.49 11.51
N MET A 86 11.74 -20.05 11.34
CA MET A 86 11.00 -20.17 10.09
C MET A 86 10.73 -18.78 9.51
N GLY A 87 10.91 -18.63 8.19
CA GLY A 87 10.63 -17.40 7.46
C GLY A 87 9.53 -17.63 6.44
N PHE A 88 8.50 -16.80 6.47
CA PHE A 88 7.40 -16.75 5.50
C PHE A 88 6.69 -15.40 5.61
N TRP A 89 5.91 -15.03 4.59
CA TRP A 89 5.15 -13.79 4.61
C TRP A 89 3.79 -14.00 5.27
N GLU A 90 3.61 -13.50 6.49
CA GLU A 90 2.34 -13.58 7.20
C GLU A 90 1.43 -12.36 6.92
N PRO A 91 0.18 -12.58 6.45
CA PRO A 91 -0.84 -11.55 6.45
C PRO A 91 -1.38 -11.33 7.87
N VAL A 92 -0.75 -10.40 8.61
CA VAL A 92 -1.16 -9.97 9.97
C VAL A 92 -2.00 -8.69 9.99
N ARG A 93 -1.96 -7.93 8.89
CA ARG A 93 -2.56 -6.60 8.77
C ARG A 93 -3.26 -6.45 7.43
N LEU A 94 -4.41 -5.81 7.47
CA LEU A 94 -5.17 -5.40 6.30
C LEU A 94 -5.31 -3.88 6.37
N ALA A 95 -5.26 -3.21 5.23
CA ALA A 95 -5.41 -1.77 5.18
C ALA A 95 -6.27 -1.34 4.00
N ASP A 96 -7.24 -0.47 4.25
CA ASP A 96 -7.98 0.23 3.21
C ASP A 96 -7.39 1.59 2.99
N VAL A 97 -7.14 1.93 1.73
CA VAL A 97 -6.67 3.26 1.35
C VAL A 97 -7.69 3.93 0.46
N THR A 98 -8.20 5.07 0.88
CA THR A 98 -9.32 5.77 0.22
C THR A 98 -9.12 7.27 0.27
N MET A 99 -9.56 7.98 -0.78
CA MET A 99 -9.66 9.45 -0.77
C MET A 99 -10.96 9.92 -0.10
N LYS A 100 -11.93 9.01 0.08
CA LYS A 100 -13.22 9.31 0.69
C LYS A 100 -13.11 9.12 2.20
N PRO A 101 -13.34 10.17 3.01
CA PRO A 101 -13.29 10.05 4.46
C PRO A 101 -14.39 9.10 4.93
N TRP A 102 -14.08 8.32 5.97
CA TRP A 102 -15.01 7.39 6.62
C TRP A 102 -15.47 6.22 5.73
N CYS A 103 -14.77 5.96 4.63
CA CYS A 103 -15.13 4.92 3.67
C CYS A 103 -14.31 3.65 3.87
N PHE A 104 -14.93 2.61 4.42
CA PHE A 104 -14.28 1.34 4.71
C PHE A 104 -14.49 0.38 3.54
N ALA A 105 -13.51 0.32 2.63
CA ALA A 105 -13.61 -0.47 1.39
C ALA A 105 -13.62 -1.98 1.66
N SER A 106 -12.75 -2.49 2.54
CA SER A 106 -12.66 -3.89 2.95
C SER A 106 -13.82 -4.36 3.82
N LEU A 107 -14.63 -3.44 4.36
CA LEU A 107 -15.87 -3.76 5.08
C LEU A 107 -17.11 -3.72 4.18
N GLY A 108 -16.93 -3.91 2.86
CA GLY A 108 -18.03 -3.91 1.89
C GLY A 108 -18.47 -2.50 1.48
N GLY A 109 -17.57 -1.52 1.53
CA GLY A 109 -17.88 -0.13 1.14
C GLY A 109 -18.83 0.59 2.11
N LYS A 110 -18.80 0.22 3.40
CA LYS A 110 -19.62 0.87 4.42
C LYS A 110 -19.00 2.23 4.79
N LYS A 111 -19.87 3.23 4.96
CA LYS A 111 -19.49 4.53 5.51
C LYS A 111 -19.78 4.56 7.00
N ILE A 112 -18.75 4.62 7.84
CA ILE A 112 -18.88 4.69 9.31
C ILE A 112 -18.39 6.06 9.75
N SER A 113 -19.29 7.03 9.93
CA SER A 113 -18.94 8.40 10.30
C SER A 113 -19.51 8.74 11.69
N PRO A 114 -18.67 9.18 12.65
CA PRO A 114 -19.09 9.63 13.98
C PRO A 114 -19.75 11.02 13.98
N GLY A 115 -20.08 11.59 12.81
CA GLY A 115 -20.88 12.82 12.70
C GLY A 115 -20.08 14.12 12.56
N PHE A 116 -18.75 14.09 12.55
CA PHE A 116 -17.92 15.24 12.19
C PHE A 116 -17.31 15.11 10.79
N ASN A 117 -17.33 16.22 10.05
CA ASN A 117 -16.82 16.30 8.68
C ASN A 117 -15.37 16.76 8.69
N ILE A 118 -14.48 15.96 8.11
CA ILE A 118 -13.03 16.18 8.12
C ILE A 118 -12.55 16.75 6.77
N GLY A 119 -13.45 17.41 6.04
CA GLY A 119 -13.24 17.71 4.62
C GLY A 119 -13.20 16.44 3.77
N HIS A 120 -13.05 16.60 2.45
CA HIS A 120 -12.83 15.47 1.55
C HIS A 120 -11.33 15.32 1.27
N GLY A 121 -10.83 14.09 1.10
CA GLY A 121 -9.52 13.88 0.50
C GLY A 121 -9.53 14.49 -0.89
N ARG A 122 -8.62 15.44 -1.15
CA ARG A 122 -8.47 16.07 -2.45
C ARG A 122 -7.73 15.07 -3.34
N ALA A 123 -8.26 14.70 -4.48
CA ALA A 123 -7.42 14.29 -5.60
C ALA A 123 -7.32 15.54 -6.47
N ALA A 124 -6.11 16.04 -6.73
CA ALA A 124 -6.02 17.18 -7.63
C ALA A 124 -6.30 16.71 -9.05
N ASP A 125 -7.54 16.88 -9.49
CA ASP A 125 -7.93 16.90 -10.89
C ASP A 125 -7.68 18.32 -11.42
N SER A 126 -6.42 18.75 -11.50
CA SER A 126 -6.13 20.01 -12.18
C SER A 126 -6.10 19.78 -13.69
N VAL A 127 -7.12 20.32 -14.37
CA VAL A 127 -7.17 20.45 -15.83
C VAL A 127 -6.02 21.33 -16.35
N ASP A 128 -5.44 22.18 -15.49
CA ASP A 128 -4.31 23.08 -15.76
C ASP A 128 -2.94 22.52 -15.32
N GLY A 129 -2.85 21.29 -14.79
CA GLY A 129 -1.57 20.62 -14.48
C GLY A 129 -0.74 21.18 -13.31
N HIS A 130 -1.21 22.22 -12.63
CA HIS A 130 -0.49 22.92 -11.54
C HIS A 130 -0.78 22.39 -10.14
N ASP A 131 -1.85 21.62 -9.96
CA ASP A 131 -2.19 21.01 -8.68
C ASP A 131 -2.19 19.49 -8.90
N ARG A 132 -1.17 18.80 -8.38
CA ARG A 132 -1.04 17.33 -8.44
C ARG A 132 -1.13 16.69 -7.05
N GLY A 133 -1.54 17.46 -6.04
CA GLY A 133 -1.65 16.98 -4.68
C GLY A 133 -2.80 15.99 -4.49
N ALA A 134 -2.58 14.88 -3.79
CA ALA A 134 -3.65 13.98 -3.36
C ALA A 134 -3.63 13.71 -1.86
N LYS A 135 -4.78 13.76 -1.20
CA LYS A 135 -4.96 13.41 0.20
C LYS A 135 -5.66 12.07 0.33
N TRP A 136 -5.00 11.13 0.98
CA TRP A 136 -5.47 9.77 1.21
C TRP A 136 -5.68 9.51 2.70
N HIS A 137 -6.66 8.66 2.97
CA HIS A 137 -6.96 8.13 4.29
C HIS A 137 -6.68 6.63 4.29
N VAL A 138 -6.08 6.16 5.38
CA VAL A 138 -5.81 4.75 5.64
C VAL A 138 -6.67 4.29 6.81
N HIS A 139 -7.39 3.19 6.64
CA HIS A 139 -8.03 2.44 7.72
C HIS A 139 -7.21 1.16 7.93
N TRP A 140 -6.67 1.00 9.13
CA TRP A 140 -5.78 -0.10 9.47
C TRP A 140 -6.50 -1.12 10.32
N TYR A 141 -6.44 -2.38 9.90
CA TYR A 141 -7.09 -3.49 10.57
C TYR A 141 -6.06 -4.51 11.04
N VAL A 142 -6.29 -5.04 12.22
CA VAL A 142 -5.64 -6.25 12.70
C VAL A 142 -6.35 -7.42 12.03
N TYR A 143 -5.63 -8.19 11.21
CA TYR A 143 -6.19 -9.27 10.40
C TYR A 143 -5.23 -10.47 10.39
N PRO A 144 -5.05 -11.17 11.52
CA PRO A 144 -4.15 -12.32 11.62
C PRO A 144 -4.77 -13.53 10.93
N LEU A 145 -4.60 -13.58 9.60
CA LEU A 145 -5.37 -14.50 8.76
C LEU A 145 -4.97 -15.98 8.97
N LEU A 146 -3.75 -16.25 9.41
CA LEU A 146 -3.31 -17.63 9.63
C LEU A 146 -3.79 -18.18 10.96
N TYR A 147 -3.93 -17.31 11.96
CA TYR A 147 -4.36 -17.69 13.30
C TYR A 147 -5.85 -18.10 13.33
N TRP A 148 -6.75 -17.23 12.88
CA TRP A 148 -8.20 -17.50 12.89
C TRP A 148 -8.67 -18.60 11.90
N MET A 149 -7.84 -19.00 10.92
CA MET A 149 -8.08 -20.13 10.00
C MET A 149 -7.42 -21.42 10.51
N GLU A 150 -6.75 -21.34 11.66
CA GLU A 150 -6.06 -22.46 12.30
C GLU A 150 -5.03 -23.16 11.38
N LEU A 151 -4.44 -22.44 10.43
CA LEU A 151 -3.51 -23.04 9.46
C LEU A 151 -2.15 -23.36 10.09
N LEU A 152 -1.74 -22.58 11.09
CA LEU A 152 -0.43 -22.69 11.77
C LEU A 152 -0.58 -22.43 13.28
N THR A 153 -1.48 -23.13 13.97
CA THR A 153 -1.80 -22.86 15.40
C THR A 153 -0.64 -23.05 16.38
N ASP A 154 0.40 -23.80 16.00
CA ASP A 154 1.41 -24.32 16.93
C ASP A 154 2.72 -23.52 16.97
N VAL A 155 2.76 -22.39 16.26
CA VAL A 155 3.90 -21.48 16.26
C VAL A 155 3.64 -20.35 17.25
N ALA A 156 4.28 -20.43 18.41
CA ALA A 156 4.11 -19.49 19.53
C ALA A 156 4.49 -18.01 19.23
N CYS A 157 4.98 -17.71 18.03
CA CYS A 157 5.33 -16.37 17.57
C CYS A 157 4.26 -15.73 16.66
N LEU A 158 3.18 -16.44 16.31
CA LEU A 158 2.09 -15.83 15.57
C LEU A 158 1.33 -14.82 16.42
N GLU A 159 0.82 -13.80 15.75
CA GLU A 159 -0.02 -12.81 16.39
C GLU A 159 -1.43 -13.37 16.66
N GLN A 160 -1.67 -13.71 17.93
CA GLN A 160 -2.94 -14.23 18.41
C GLN A 160 -3.89 -13.06 18.72
N ALA A 161 -4.45 -12.45 17.68
CA ALA A 161 -5.41 -11.35 17.81
C ALA A 161 -6.74 -11.66 17.10
N SER A 162 -7.78 -10.93 17.47
CA SER A 162 -9.06 -10.94 16.75
C SER A 162 -9.06 -9.87 15.66
N PHE A 163 -9.93 -10.02 14.67
CA PHE A 163 -10.18 -8.97 13.69
C PHE A 163 -10.69 -7.71 14.38
N ASP A 164 -9.99 -6.58 14.21
CA ASP A 164 -10.39 -5.28 14.76
C ASP A 164 -9.89 -4.11 13.91
N ILE A 165 -10.55 -2.96 14.03
CA ILE A 165 -10.13 -1.69 13.42
C ILE A 165 -9.14 -1.03 14.37
N ALA A 166 -7.85 -1.24 14.13
CA ALA A 166 -6.80 -0.71 15.00
C ALA A 166 -6.54 0.80 14.82
N TYR A 167 -6.72 1.33 13.61
CA TYR A 167 -6.46 2.75 13.37
C TYR A 167 -7.33 3.34 12.25
N VAL A 168 -7.75 4.60 12.46
CA VAL A 168 -8.53 5.37 11.50
C VAL A 168 -7.89 6.74 11.34
N THR A 169 -7.20 6.97 10.22
CA THR A 169 -6.39 8.19 10.00
C THR A 169 -7.19 9.49 9.93
N GLU A 170 -8.49 9.39 9.69
CA GLU A 170 -9.46 10.48 9.75
C GLU A 170 -9.48 11.21 11.10
N ILE A 171 -9.26 10.49 12.19
CA ILE A 171 -9.31 11.04 13.56
C ILE A 171 -7.97 11.63 13.97
N ASP A 172 -6.90 11.28 13.27
CA ASP A 172 -5.55 11.67 13.62
C ASP A 172 -5.16 13.05 13.05
N PRO A 173 -5.00 14.09 13.89
CA PRO A 173 -4.62 15.42 13.41
C PRO A 173 -3.23 15.44 12.77
N LEU A 174 -2.31 14.57 13.19
CA LEU A 174 -0.98 14.45 12.59
C LEU A 174 -1.04 13.85 11.19
N TRP A 175 -2.13 13.19 10.80
CA TRP A 175 -2.34 12.70 9.44
C TRP A 175 -2.97 13.76 8.54
N GLN A 176 -3.69 14.73 9.13
CA GLN A 176 -4.44 15.72 8.37
C GLN A 176 -3.61 16.94 7.99
N ASP A 177 -2.55 17.25 8.74
CA ASP A 177 -1.77 18.50 8.66
C ASP A 177 -0.25 18.25 8.62
N ASP A 178 0.41 18.76 7.58
CA ASP A 178 1.85 18.61 7.34
C ASP A 178 2.72 19.30 8.39
N ALA A 179 2.32 20.46 8.91
CA ALA A 179 3.07 21.17 9.93
C ALA A 179 3.01 20.43 11.27
N LEU A 180 1.86 19.86 11.61
CA LEU A 180 1.72 19.01 12.79
C LEU A 180 2.54 17.72 12.66
N THR A 181 2.54 17.08 11.48
CA THR A 181 3.43 15.95 11.21
C THR A 181 4.89 16.34 11.35
N ALA A 182 5.30 17.48 10.81
CA ALA A 182 6.68 17.97 10.85
C ALA A 182 7.15 18.31 12.27
N LEU A 183 6.22 18.72 13.15
CA LEU A 183 6.54 18.96 14.56
C LEU A 183 6.97 17.68 15.29
N ILE A 184 6.31 16.54 14.99
CA ILE A 184 6.65 15.24 15.57
C ILE A 184 7.78 14.55 14.82
N ASN A 185 7.96 14.84 13.53
CA ASN A 185 8.98 14.27 12.67
C ASN A 185 9.93 15.37 12.13
N PRO A 186 10.74 16.01 12.99
CA PRO A 186 11.59 17.13 12.57
C PRO A 186 12.65 16.72 11.55
N GLU A 187 12.98 15.42 11.46
CA GLU A 187 13.91 14.90 10.45
C GLU A 187 13.44 15.10 9.01
N VAL A 188 12.15 15.43 8.78
CA VAL A 188 11.66 15.84 7.45
C VAL A 188 12.49 16.99 6.86
N ALA A 189 12.99 17.90 7.70
CA ALA A 189 13.83 19.01 7.25
C ALA A 189 15.17 18.53 6.67
N LEU A 190 15.70 17.40 7.17
CA LEU A 190 16.92 16.80 6.65
C LEU A 190 16.70 16.17 5.26
N PHE A 191 15.54 15.55 5.03
CA PHE A 191 15.24 14.81 3.79
C PHE A 191 14.45 15.62 2.75
N ALA A 192 14.01 16.83 3.08
CA ALA A 192 13.35 17.75 2.15
C ALA A 192 14.29 18.40 1.13
N ASN A 193 15.59 18.09 1.16
CA ASN A 193 16.56 18.67 0.24
C ASN A 193 16.59 17.91 -1.11
N PRO A 194 16.95 18.57 -2.22
CA PRO A 194 17.00 17.92 -3.55
C PRO A 194 17.94 16.72 -3.63
N ILE A 195 19.05 16.72 -2.89
CA ILE A 195 20.02 15.62 -2.89
C ILE A 195 19.37 14.35 -2.32
N ALA A 196 18.67 14.47 -1.19
CA ALA A 196 17.93 13.38 -0.57
C ALA A 196 16.79 12.87 -1.47
N GLN A 197 16.09 13.77 -2.17
CA GLN A 197 15.04 13.38 -3.12
C GLN A 197 15.62 12.68 -4.36
N THR A 198 16.79 13.11 -4.87
CA THR A 198 17.45 12.41 -5.98
C THR A 198 17.96 11.03 -5.59
N ALA A 199 18.30 10.79 -4.32
CA ALA A 199 18.66 9.46 -3.83
C ALA A 199 17.51 8.44 -4.01
N CYS A 200 16.25 8.88 -3.95
CA CYS A 200 15.11 8.01 -4.21
C CYS A 200 15.03 7.50 -5.66
N ALA A 201 15.73 8.12 -6.61
CA ALA A 201 15.86 7.57 -7.96
C ALA A 201 16.71 6.28 -7.97
N ALA A 202 17.75 6.22 -7.15
CA ALA A 202 18.56 5.01 -6.98
C ALA A 202 17.74 3.90 -6.28
N ASP A 203 16.96 4.26 -5.28
CA ASP A 203 16.06 3.33 -4.59
C ASP A 203 14.97 2.78 -5.53
N CYS A 204 14.40 3.62 -6.40
CA CYS A 204 13.49 3.15 -7.44
C CYS A 204 14.15 2.15 -8.40
N GLY A 205 15.42 2.37 -8.77
CA GLY A 205 16.19 1.41 -9.56
C GLY A 205 16.35 0.05 -8.85
N ALA A 206 16.71 0.07 -7.56
CA ALA A 206 16.85 -1.14 -6.75
C ALA A 206 15.51 -1.88 -6.56
N ALA A 207 14.45 -1.14 -6.24
CA ALA A 207 13.10 -1.66 -6.06
C ALA A 207 12.52 -2.29 -7.34
N THR A 208 12.94 -1.81 -8.52
CA THR A 208 12.56 -2.40 -9.81
C THR A 208 13.23 -3.76 -10.05
N LEU A 209 14.44 -3.95 -9.54
CA LEU A 209 15.19 -5.20 -9.69
C LEU A 209 14.75 -6.27 -8.69
N LYS A 210 14.64 -5.92 -7.40
CA LYS A 210 14.29 -6.89 -6.36
C LYS A 210 13.57 -6.27 -5.16
N LEU A 211 14.27 -5.48 -4.36
CA LEU A 211 13.78 -4.85 -3.14
C LEU A 211 14.34 -3.42 -3.03
N PRO A 212 13.60 -2.49 -2.39
CA PRO A 212 14.15 -1.20 -2.00
C PRO A 212 15.38 -1.35 -1.09
N LEU A 213 16.18 -0.29 -1.00
CA LEU A 213 17.39 -0.23 -0.18
C LEU A 213 17.03 0.22 1.25
N ASP A 214 17.21 -0.67 2.22
CA ASP A 214 16.95 -0.36 3.64
C ASP A 214 17.67 0.90 4.18
N PRO A 215 18.93 1.22 3.76
CA PRO A 215 19.59 2.45 4.20
C PRO A 215 18.91 3.74 3.71
N LEU A 216 18.10 3.67 2.64
CA LEU A 216 17.33 4.80 2.09
C LEU A 216 15.90 4.79 2.65
N PHE A 217 15.75 4.65 3.97
CA PHE A 217 14.45 4.54 4.64
C PHE A 217 13.49 5.73 4.40
N TRP A 218 14.00 6.88 3.96
CA TRP A 218 13.17 8.04 3.59
C TRP A 218 12.55 7.93 2.19
N CYS A 219 12.91 6.90 1.42
CA CYS A 219 12.40 6.60 0.09
C CYS A 219 11.49 5.36 0.14
N ALA A 220 10.46 5.34 -0.72
CA ALA A 220 9.52 4.24 -0.86
C ALA A 220 9.67 3.55 -2.22
N GLY A 221 10.90 3.27 -2.66
CA GLY A 221 11.22 2.83 -4.01
C GLY A 221 10.71 3.83 -5.05
N CYS A 222 10.02 3.33 -6.07
CA CYS A 222 9.39 4.16 -7.11
C CYS A 222 8.10 4.87 -6.68
N LEU A 223 7.63 4.66 -5.44
CA LEU A 223 6.40 5.29 -4.97
C LEU A 223 6.60 6.76 -4.57
N GLY A 224 7.81 7.15 -4.18
CA GLY A 224 8.16 8.53 -3.79
C GLY A 224 8.79 8.63 -2.40
N SER A 225 8.84 9.83 -1.84
CA SER A 225 9.38 10.09 -0.49
C SER A 225 8.41 9.62 0.62
N MET A 226 8.93 9.00 1.67
CA MET A 226 8.18 8.64 2.88
C MET A 226 7.77 9.85 3.73
N TYR A 227 8.46 10.97 3.58
CA TYR A 227 8.13 12.20 4.29
C TYR A 227 7.33 13.19 3.43
N PRO A 228 6.40 13.96 4.04
CA PRO A 228 5.90 13.85 5.42
C PRO A 228 5.10 12.56 5.64
N MET A 229 5.15 12.00 6.86
CA MET A 229 4.47 10.74 7.23
C MET A 229 2.96 10.92 7.45
N ASN A 230 2.28 11.44 6.43
CA ASN A 230 0.86 11.71 6.46
C ASN A 230 0.19 11.39 5.12
N GLY A 231 -1.10 11.67 5.05
CA GLY A 231 -1.92 11.37 3.88
C GLY A 231 -1.72 12.31 2.70
N ASN A 232 -0.92 13.37 2.83
CA ASN A 232 -0.74 14.39 1.80
C ASN A 232 0.38 14.00 0.84
N ILE A 233 0.03 13.72 -0.41
CA ILE A 233 0.95 13.31 -1.48
C ILE A 233 1.08 14.47 -2.44
N SER A 234 2.27 15.04 -2.56
CA SER A 234 2.55 16.20 -3.41
C SER A 234 2.42 15.89 -4.91
N GLU A 235 2.76 14.67 -5.33
CA GLU A 235 2.75 14.24 -6.72
C GLU A 235 1.85 12.99 -6.89
N HIS A 236 0.62 13.22 -7.31
CA HIS A 236 -0.34 12.18 -7.65
C HIS A 236 -0.19 11.80 -9.13
N ILE A 237 0.47 10.67 -9.39
CA ILE A 237 0.63 10.12 -10.75
C ILE A 237 -0.52 9.16 -11.06
N GLY A 238 -0.95 8.37 -10.08
CA GLY A 238 -2.10 7.49 -10.22
C GLY A 238 -2.57 6.89 -8.90
N HIS A 239 -3.80 6.37 -8.89
CA HIS A 239 -4.43 5.84 -7.68
C HIS A 239 -3.67 4.69 -7.06
N VAL A 240 -3.05 3.80 -7.84
CA VAL A 240 -2.30 2.65 -7.31
C VAL A 240 -0.99 3.08 -6.66
N GLN A 241 -0.23 3.97 -7.31
CA GLN A 241 1.04 4.44 -6.79
C GLN A 241 0.83 5.27 -5.52
N SER A 242 -0.09 6.23 -5.55
CA SER A 242 -0.34 7.10 -4.41
C SER A 242 -1.03 6.40 -3.24
N SER A 243 -1.93 5.44 -3.48
CA SER A 243 -2.51 4.64 -2.39
C SER A 243 -1.46 3.75 -1.71
N ARG A 244 -0.56 3.13 -2.48
CA ARG A 244 0.57 2.36 -1.92
C ARG A 244 1.56 3.22 -1.15
N LEU A 245 1.82 4.45 -1.61
CA LEU A 245 2.66 5.42 -0.89
C LEU A 245 2.00 5.83 0.45
N ALA A 246 0.70 6.14 0.44
CA ALA A 246 0.00 6.48 1.67
C ALA A 246 0.04 5.32 2.67
N LEU A 247 -0.15 4.09 2.20
CA LEU A 247 -0.02 2.90 3.03
C LEU A 247 1.40 2.72 3.60
N SER A 248 2.43 2.90 2.78
CA SER A 248 3.81 2.73 3.22
C SER A 248 4.22 3.79 4.26
N ARG A 249 3.80 5.04 4.05
CA ARG A 249 3.98 6.13 5.03
C ARG A 249 3.26 5.84 6.34
N PHE A 250 2.04 5.31 6.26
CA PHE A 250 1.26 4.95 7.44
C PHE A 250 1.91 3.79 8.22
N ALA A 251 2.36 2.75 7.53
CA ALA A 251 3.08 1.64 8.16
C ALA A 251 4.40 2.11 8.81
N PHE A 252 5.16 2.98 8.14
CA PHE A 252 6.37 3.58 8.69
C PHE A 252 6.09 4.43 9.93
N LYS A 253 5.00 5.20 9.90
CA LYS A 253 4.54 5.99 11.06
C LYS A 253 4.21 5.09 12.25
N LEU A 254 3.42 4.03 12.05
CA LEU A 254 3.07 3.10 13.13
C LEU A 254 4.31 2.42 13.71
N HIS A 255 5.21 1.92 12.86
CA HIS A 255 6.46 1.32 13.31
C HIS A 255 7.29 2.26 14.19
N ARG A 256 7.22 3.57 13.97
CA ARG A 256 7.89 4.57 14.80
C ARG A 256 7.15 4.88 16.11
N GLN A 257 5.84 4.68 16.15
CA GLN A 257 4.99 4.99 17.29
C GLN A 257 4.83 3.82 18.27
N GLY A 258 5.21 2.60 17.88
CA GLY A 258 5.17 1.39 18.71
C GLY A 258 4.08 0.44 18.24
#